data_AF-A0A8K0U6J0-F1
#
_entry.id   AF-A0A8K0U6J0-F1
#
_cell.length_a   1.000
_cell.length_b   1.000
_cell.length_c   1.000
_cell.angle_alpha   90.00
_cell.angle_beta   90.00
_cell.angle_gamma   90.00
#
_symmetry.space_group_name_H-M   'P 1'
#
loop_
_entity.id
_entity.type
_entity.pdbx_description
1 polymer ?
#
loop_
_entity_poly.entity_id
_entity_poly.type
_entity_poly.pdbx_seq_one_letter_code
_entity_poly.pdbx_strand_id
1 'polypeptide(L)' 'WKWGTSQPTGKVAEIVEEGKAQVTSNKGNTVTRNAREGDPAVKIARDGNDVVKLAHELSEVKET' A
#
# COMPACT_ATOMS: atom_id res chain seq x y z
N TRP A 1 -8.12 -2.13 -2.36
CA TRP A 1 -8.42 -1.76 -0.95
C TRP A 1 -9.65 -0.86 -0.91
N LYS A 2 -10.29 -0.66 0.24
CA LYS A 2 -11.44 0.27 0.35
C LYS A 2 -10.97 1.71 0.61
N TRP A 3 -11.55 2.68 -0.10
CA TRP A 3 -11.36 4.10 0.17
C TRP A 3 -12.70 4.83 0.04
N GLY A 4 -13.35 5.11 1.18
CA GLY A 4 -14.70 5.64 1.20
C GLY A 4 -15.68 4.64 0.57
N THR A 5 -16.42 5.08 -0.45
CA THR A 5 -17.32 4.24 -1.27
C THR A 5 -16.61 3.58 -2.45
N SER A 6 -15.36 3.96 -2.75
CA SER A 6 -14.58 3.44 -3.88
C SER A 6 -13.71 2.26 -3.47
N GLN A 7 -13.35 1.43 -4.46
CA GLN A 7 -12.42 0.31 -4.28
C GLN A 7 -11.26 0.42 -5.28
N PRO A 8 -10.24 1.25 -5.00
CA PRO A 8 -9.10 1.38 -5.89
C PRO A 8 -8.27 0.09 -5.98
N THR A 9 -7.64 -0.06 -7.14
CA THR A 9 -6.68 -1.13 -7.46
C THR A 9 -5.32 -0.53 -7.80
N GLY A 10 -4.30 -1.39 -7.87
CA GLY A 10 -2.95 -1.02 -8.27
C GLY A 10 -2.05 -2.26 -8.31
N LYS A 11 -0.79 -2.07 -8.68
CA LYS A 11 0.20 -3.15 -8.75
C LYS A 11 1.05 -3.16 -7.48
N VAL A 12 1.25 -4.33 -6.88
CA VAL A 12 2.21 -4.47 -5.77
C VAL A 12 3.61 -4.15 -6.29
N ALA A 13 4.22 -3.13 -5.72
CA ALA A 13 5.57 -2.69 -6.07
C ALA A 13 6.60 -3.27 -5.09
N GLU A 14 6.24 -3.33 -3.80
CA GLU A 14 7.12 -3.80 -2.73
C GLU A 14 6.28 -4.34 -1.56
N ILE A 15 6.75 -5.42 -0.95
CA ILE A 15 6.20 -5.96 0.30
C ILE A 15 7.30 -5.84 1.35
N VAL A 16 6.99 -5.12 2.42
CA VAL A 16 7.89 -4.90 3.56
C VAL A 16 7.36 -5.74 4.71
N GLU A 17 8.07 -6.81 5.05
CA GLU A 17 7.69 -7.71 6.15
C GLU A 17 8.11 -7.17 7.52
N GLU A 18 9.21 -6.43 7.57
CA GLU A 18 9.71 -5.80 8.79
C GLU A 18 10.06 -4.33 8.55
N GLY A 19 9.76 -3.46 9.53
CA GLY A 19 10.06 -2.03 9.46
C GLY A 19 8.89 -1.21 8.91
N LYS A 20 9.16 -0.31 7.94
CA LYS A 20 8.15 0.63 7.43
C LYS A 20 8.20 0.82 5.92
N ALA A 21 7.03 0.85 5.30
CA ALA A 21 6.84 1.26 3.93
C ALA A 21 6.41 2.73 3.88
N GLN A 22 7.03 3.51 2.99
CA GLN A 22 6.75 4.93 2.82
C GLN A 22 6.57 5.28 1.34
N VAL A 23 5.65 6.21 1.08
CA VAL A 23 5.46 6.85 -0.22
C VAL A 23 5.30 8.35 -0.03
N THR A 24 5.84 9.14 -0.95
CA THR A 24 5.66 10.59 -0.99
C THR A 24 4.68 10.91 -2.10
N SER A 25 3.57 11.55 -1.76
CA SER A 25 2.61 12.04 -2.76
C SER A 25 3.19 13.20 -3.57
N ASN A 26 2.67 13.41 -4.77
CA ASN A 26 3.04 14.55 -5.63
C ASN A 26 2.80 15.93 -5.00
N LYS A 27 2.05 16.00 -3.89
CA LYS A 27 1.82 17.22 -3.10
C LYS A 27 2.84 17.40 -1.95
N GLY A 28 3.87 16.55 -1.86
CA GLY A 28 4.91 16.60 -0.83
C GLY A 28 4.56 15.93 0.49
N ASN A 29 3.37 15.32 0.63
CA ASN A 29 2.99 14.61 1.86
C ASN A 29 3.55 13.18 1.86
N THR A 30 4.18 12.79 2.96
CA THR A 30 4.67 11.43 3.19
C THR A 30 3.63 10.59 3.92
N VAL A 31 3.28 9.45 3.35
CA VAL A 31 2.40 8.45 3.96
C VAL A 31 3.24 7.23 4.36
N THR A 32 3.09 6.79 5.60
CA THR A 32 3.85 5.66 6.17
C THR A 32 2.90 4.56 6.66
N ARG A 33 3.34 3.31 6.51
CA ARG A 33 2.78 2.13 7.19
C ARG A 33 3.91 1.32 7.79
N ASN A 34 3.74 0.89 9.04
CA ASN A 34 4.70 0.03 9.71
C ASN A 34 4.26 -1.41 9.52
N ALA A 35 5.15 -2.24 8.99
CA ALA A 35 4.93 -3.66 8.89
C ALA A 35 4.89 -4.28 10.30
N ARG A 36 4.12 -5.36 10.45
CA ARG A 36 4.07 -6.16 11.66
C ARG A 36 4.00 -7.63 11.28
N GLU A 37 4.34 -8.49 12.24
CA GLU A 37 4.29 -9.94 12.06
C GLU A 37 2.91 -10.38 11.54
N GLY A 38 2.90 -11.12 10.43
CA GLY A 38 1.68 -11.60 9.76
C GLY A 38 0.86 -10.53 9.02
N ASP A 39 1.27 -9.27 9.03
CA ASP A 39 0.60 -8.17 8.32
C ASP A 39 1.63 -7.17 7.76
N PRO A 40 2.28 -7.55 6.65
CA PRO A 40 3.32 -6.75 6.03
C PRO A 40 2.75 -5.44 5.47
N ALA A 41 3.62 -4.43 5.36
CA ALA A 41 3.29 -3.19 4.69
C ALA A 41 3.57 -3.33 3.18
N VAL A 42 2.54 -3.07 2.37
CA VAL A 42 2.56 -3.23 0.93
C VAL A 42 2.57 -1.85 0.27
N LYS A 43 3.59 -1.58 -0.54
CA LYS A 43 3.60 -0.45 -1.48
C LYS A 43 2.88 -0.85 -2.74
N ILE A 44 1.94 -0.02 -3.16
CA ILE A 44 1.12 -0.26 -4.34
C ILE A 44 1.32 0.91 -5.30
N ALA A 45 1.87 0.59 -6.47
CA ALA A 45 2.05 1.51 -7.58
C ALA A 45 0.74 1.67 -8.37
N ARG A 46 0.44 2.91 -8.73
CA ARG A 46 -0.72 3.27 -9.57
C ARG A 46 -0.52 4.62 -10.23
N ASP A 47 -1.34 4.91 -11.23
CA ASP A 47 -1.39 6.24 -11.84
C ASP A 47 -1.71 7.33 -10.80
N GLY A 48 -0.98 8.43 -10.91
CA GLY A 48 -1.07 9.57 -10.00
C GLY A 48 -0.11 9.43 -8.81
N ASN A 49 -0.54 8.74 -7.75
CA ASN A 49 0.24 8.60 -6.52
C ASN A 49 0.26 7.16 -6.04
N ASP A 50 1.46 6.65 -5.77
CA ASP A 50 1.65 5.42 -5.03
C ASP A 50 1.02 5.50 -3.64
N VAL A 51 0.67 4.34 -3.11
CA VAL A 51 0.08 4.22 -1.77
C VAL A 51 0.77 3.14 -0.96
N VAL A 52 0.72 3.30 0.36
CA VAL A 52 1.07 2.26 1.31
C VAL A 52 -0.18 1.76 2.01
N LYS A 53 -0.29 0.44 2.14
CA LYS A 53 -1.37 -0.29 2.79
C LYS A 53 -0.78 -1.44 3.60
N LEU A 54 -1.48 -1.89 4.63
CA LEU A 54 -1.18 -3.17 5.27
C LEU A 54 -1.88 -4.31 4.53
N ALA A 55 -1.35 -5.51 4.61
CA ALA A 55 -1.89 -6.67 3.91
C ALA A 55 -3.37 -6.91 4.25
N HIS A 56 -3.77 -6.75 5.51
CA HIS A 56 -5.18 -6.89 5.92
C HIS A 56 -6.12 -5.79 5.38
N GLU A 57 -5.58 -4.67 4.87
CA GLU A 57 -6.38 -3.63 4.20
C GLU A 57 -6.70 -4.02 2.73
N LEU A 58 -6.07 -5.07 2.21
CA LEU A 58 -6.23 -5.55 0.84
C LEU A 58 -7.31 -6.62 0.77
N SER A 59 -8.21 -6.46 -0.20
CA SER A 59 -9.32 -7.39 -0.42
C SER A 59 -8.90 -8.62 -1.21
N GLU A 60 -8.07 -8.41 -2.22
CA GLU A 60 -7.54 -9.44 -3.11
C GLU A 60 -6.14 -9.03 -3.54
N VAL A 61 -5.22 -9.98 -3.58
CA VAL A 61 -3.89 -9.83 -4.18
C VAL A 61 -3.76 -10.96 -5.19
N LYS A 62 -3.54 -10.62 -6.46
CA LYS A 62 -3.33 -11.61 -7.53
C LYS A 62 -1.86 -11.61 -7.90
N GLU A 63 -1.24 -12.77 -7.80
CA GLU A 63 0.06 -13.01 -8.43
C GLU A 63 -0.16 -13.01 -9.95
N THR A 64 0.66 -12.24 -10.67
CA THR A 64 0.60 -12.11 -12.14
C THR A 64 1.90 -12.62 -12.73
#